data_AF-A0A9X2AEE4-F1
#
_entry.id   AF-A0A9X2AEE4-F1
#
_cell.length_a   1.000
_cell.length_b   1.000
_cell.length_c   1.000
_cell.angle_alpha   90.00
_cell.angle_beta   90.00
_cell.angle_gamma   90.00
#
_symmetry.space_group_name_H-M   'P 1'
#
loop_
_entity.id
_entity.type
_entity.pdbx_description
1 polymer ?
#
loop_
_entity_poly.entity_id
_entity_poly.type
_entity_poly.pdbx_seq_one_letter_code
_entity_poly.pdbx_strand_id
1 'polypeptide(L)'
;MLQTLVHRIVRDVDDAIDVRQGAVDKIEGALQTVLRTFSRHEKATRLLFIEATGLGRAFDRQVMAAHRAFATLIAKHLQTAVDDGSVAPLNVQMTAYAWLGAIHEVLMMSLIEPDGQSLEELVDPLAHLLVSSLQANVRTVTDETVPTKSSDPCQDS
;
A
#
# COMPACT_ATOMS: atom_id res chain seq x y z
N MET A 1 3.62 24.56 5.04
CA MET A 1 2.22 24.09 4.93
C MET A 1 2.15 22.61 4.56
N LEU A 2 2.69 22.17 3.43
CA LEU A 2 2.73 20.75 3.03
C LEU A 2 3.40 19.84 4.08
N GLN A 3 4.56 20.22 4.61
CA GLN A 3 5.22 19.45 5.67
C GLN A 3 4.37 19.28 6.93
N THR A 4 3.56 20.28 7.30
CA THR A 4 2.68 20.22 8.46
C THR A 4 1.55 19.20 8.23
N LEU A 5 1.00 19.16 7.02
CA LEU A 5 -0.06 18.22 6.65
C LEU A 5 0.48 16.80 6.56
N VAL A 6 1.66 16.60 5.97
CA VAL A 6 2.38 15.32 5.94
C VAL A 6 2.70 14.83 7.36
N HIS A 7 3.28 15.67 8.21
CA HIS A 7 3.56 15.30 9.61
C HIS A 7 2.29 14.96 10.37
N ARG A 8 1.18 15.66 10.13
CA ARG A 8 -0.09 15.35 10.76
C ARG A 8 -0.62 13.99 10.31
N ILE A 9 -0.59 13.69 9.02
CA ILE A 9 -1.01 12.38 8.52
C ILE A 9 -0.12 11.27 9.06
N VAL A 10 1.22 11.43 9.02
CA VAL A 10 2.15 10.44 9.57
C VAL A 10 1.86 10.19 11.05
N ARG A 11 1.60 11.25 11.82
CA ARG A 11 1.20 11.12 13.23
C ARG A 11 -0.14 10.44 13.40
N ASP A 12 -1.16 10.82 12.63
CA ASP A 12 -2.49 10.19 12.69
C ASP A 12 -2.42 8.69 12.33
N VAL A 13 -1.48 8.31 11.44
CA VAL A 13 -1.17 6.91 11.13
C VAL A 13 -0.55 6.20 12.31
N ASP A 14 0.55 6.74 12.87
CA ASP A 14 1.22 6.17 14.04
C ASP A 14 0.24 6.01 15.22
N ASP A 15 -0.62 7.00 15.46
CA ASP A 15 -1.64 6.97 16.52
C ASP A 15 -2.75 5.94 16.23
N ALA A 16 -3.09 5.69 14.95
CA ALA A 16 -4.10 4.70 14.55
C ALA A 16 -3.61 3.24 14.60
N ILE A 17 -2.30 3.02 14.67
CA ILE A 17 -1.69 1.68 14.69
C ILE A 17 -1.89 0.96 16.04
N ASP A 18 -2.45 1.62 17.06
CA ASP A 18 -2.36 1.14 18.45
C ASP A 18 -3.65 0.54 19.08
N VAL A 19 -4.63 0.08 18.30
CA VAL A 19 -5.88 -0.51 18.86
C VAL A 19 -6.28 -1.87 18.27
N ARG A 20 -5.63 -2.36 17.20
CA ARG A 20 -6.05 -3.59 16.48
C ARG A 20 -5.13 -4.78 16.77
N GLN A 21 -5.68 -5.99 16.78
CA GLN A 21 -4.91 -7.23 16.95
C GLN A 21 -4.47 -7.77 15.58
N GLY A 22 -3.21 -8.20 15.44
CA GLY A 22 -2.64 -8.69 14.17
C GLY A 22 -1.96 -7.61 13.33
N ALA A 23 -0.77 -7.92 12.79
CA ALA A 23 0.03 -6.96 12.02
C ALA A 23 -0.68 -6.49 10.73
N VAL A 24 -1.43 -7.40 10.10
CA VAL A 24 -2.20 -7.11 8.88
C VAL A 24 -3.36 -6.15 9.15
N ASP A 25 -4.16 -6.40 10.19
CA ASP A 25 -5.28 -5.53 10.56
C ASP A 25 -4.80 -4.13 10.98
N LYS A 26 -3.62 -4.04 11.62
CA LYS A 26 -2.96 -2.76 11.93
C LYS A 26 -2.59 -1.99 10.65
N ILE A 27 -2.06 -2.67 9.64
CA ILE A 27 -1.72 -2.07 8.35
C ILE A 27 -2.99 -1.59 7.64
N GLU A 28 -4.04 -2.41 7.59
CA GLU A 28 -5.33 -2.02 7.00
C GLU A 28 -5.90 -0.79 7.70
N GLY A 29 -5.84 -0.77 9.02
CA GLY A 29 -6.33 0.34 9.83
C GLY A 29 -5.58 1.64 9.64
N ALA A 30 -4.26 1.56 9.54
CA ALA A 30 -3.41 2.69 9.19
C ALA A 30 -3.80 3.27 7.81
N LEU A 31 -3.94 2.41 6.80
CA LEU A 31 -4.33 2.80 5.44
C LEU A 31 -5.69 3.50 5.43
N GLN A 32 -6.70 2.92 6.09
CA GLN A 32 -8.03 3.53 6.23
C GLN A 32 -7.96 4.93 6.84
N THR A 33 -7.15 5.12 7.89
CA THR A 33 -6.97 6.43 8.53
C THR A 33 -6.34 7.44 7.56
N VAL A 34 -5.26 7.08 6.85
CA VAL A 34 -4.64 7.95 5.84
C VAL A 34 -5.64 8.40 4.79
N LEU A 35 -6.31 7.42 4.16
CA LEU A 35 -7.20 7.66 3.04
C LEU A 35 -8.40 8.53 3.48
N ARG A 36 -8.94 8.29 4.67
CA ARG A 36 -10.00 9.11 5.27
C ARG A 36 -9.52 10.53 5.57
N THR A 37 -8.29 10.71 6.02
CA THR A 37 -7.71 12.05 6.21
C THR A 37 -7.55 12.79 4.88
N PHE A 38 -7.15 12.11 3.80
CA PHE A 38 -7.10 12.70 2.46
C PHE A 38 -8.48 13.08 1.92
N SER A 39 -9.50 12.23 2.14
CA SER A 39 -10.90 12.51 1.77
C SER A 39 -11.45 13.72 2.52
N ARG A 40 -11.26 13.80 3.84
CA ARG A 40 -11.69 14.96 4.64
C ARG A 40 -11.03 16.27 4.25
N HIS A 41 -9.84 16.20 3.66
CA HIS A 41 -9.06 17.35 3.23
C HIS A 41 -8.94 17.43 1.70
N GLU A 42 -9.97 16.98 0.97
CA GLU A 42 -9.98 16.84 -0.49
C GLU A 42 -9.43 18.05 -1.25
N LYS A 43 -9.84 19.28 -0.90
CA LYS A 43 -9.32 20.51 -1.53
C LYS A 43 -7.82 20.68 -1.35
N ALA A 44 -7.31 20.39 -0.15
CA ALA A 44 -5.87 20.43 0.11
C ALA A 44 -5.17 19.28 -0.61
N THR A 45 -5.73 18.07 -0.59
CA THR A 45 -5.23 16.90 -1.32
C THR A 45 -5.12 17.20 -2.82
N ARG A 46 -6.16 17.76 -3.45
CA ARG A 46 -6.18 18.18 -4.86
C ARG A 46 -5.11 19.21 -5.18
N LEU A 47 -4.98 20.24 -4.34
CA LEU A 47 -3.92 21.24 -4.47
C LEU A 47 -2.53 20.61 -4.43
N LEU A 48 -2.33 19.58 -3.61
CA LEU A 48 -1.04 18.94 -3.38
C LEU A 48 -0.68 17.89 -4.43
N PHE A 49 -1.66 17.15 -4.96
CA PHE A 49 -1.41 16.02 -5.87
C PHE A 49 -1.64 16.38 -7.34
N ILE A 50 -2.54 17.32 -7.64
CA ILE A 50 -2.89 17.69 -9.02
C ILE A 50 -2.28 19.05 -9.35
N GLU A 51 -2.69 20.09 -8.64
CA GLU A 51 -2.39 21.49 -9.02
C GLU A 51 -0.94 21.91 -8.72
N ALA A 52 -0.28 21.17 -7.83
CA ALA A 52 1.11 21.39 -7.45
C ALA A 52 2.15 20.92 -8.48
N THR A 53 1.75 20.01 -9.38
CA THR A 53 2.61 19.52 -10.46
C THR A 53 2.80 20.64 -11.49
N GLY A 54 3.85 21.44 -11.33
CA GLY A 54 4.10 22.62 -12.16
C GLY A 54 4.62 23.86 -11.40
N LEU A 55 4.64 23.84 -10.07
CA LEU A 55 5.13 24.96 -9.24
C LEU A 55 6.67 25.05 -9.15
N GLY A 56 7.38 24.20 -9.89
CA GLY A 56 8.84 24.24 -10.05
C GLY A 56 9.61 23.26 -9.16
N ARG A 57 10.89 23.03 -9.49
CA ARG A 57 11.74 21.95 -8.96
C ARG A 57 11.85 21.88 -7.43
N ALA A 58 11.63 22.98 -6.72
CA ALA A 58 11.66 22.98 -5.25
C ALA A 58 10.43 22.30 -4.65
N PHE A 59 9.26 22.46 -5.28
CA PHE A 59 8.02 21.84 -4.85
C PHE A 59 8.02 20.35 -5.17
N ASP A 60 8.49 19.96 -6.36
CA ASP A 60 8.67 18.55 -6.76
C ASP A 60 9.52 17.78 -5.74
N ARG A 61 10.60 18.39 -5.23
CA ARG A 61 11.43 17.78 -4.18
C ARG A 61 10.67 17.55 -2.87
N GLN A 62 9.79 18.46 -2.48
CA GLN A 62 9.00 18.32 -1.25
C GLN A 62 7.92 17.24 -1.41
N VAL A 63 7.27 17.17 -2.57
CA VAL A 63 6.31 16.10 -2.90
C VAL A 63 7.00 14.74 -2.92
N MET A 64 8.16 14.63 -3.58
CA MET A 64 8.95 13.40 -3.58
C MET A 64 9.45 13.01 -2.18
N ALA A 65 9.80 13.98 -1.34
CA ALA A 65 10.16 13.72 0.06
C ALA A 65 8.96 13.17 0.86
N ALA A 66 7.76 13.71 0.65
CA ALA A 66 6.53 13.19 1.26
C ALA A 66 6.22 11.76 0.78
N HIS A 67 6.29 11.50 -0.52
CA HIS A 67 6.13 10.16 -1.10
C HIS A 67 7.11 9.15 -0.48
N ARG A 68 8.39 9.53 -0.35
CA ARG A 68 9.40 8.69 0.31
C ARG A 68 9.10 8.45 1.78
N ALA A 69 8.61 9.45 2.51
CA ALA A 69 8.24 9.31 3.91
C ALA A 69 7.09 8.31 4.08
N PHE A 70 6.04 8.41 3.25
CA PHE A 70 4.94 7.45 3.24
C PHE A 70 5.38 6.03 2.88
N ALA A 71 6.16 5.88 1.79
CA ALA A 71 6.68 4.57 1.41
C ALA A 71 7.55 3.95 2.51
N THR A 72 8.38 4.75 3.18
CA THR A 72 9.22 4.29 4.30
C THR A 72 8.39 3.81 5.49
N LEU A 73 7.30 4.54 5.82
CA LEU A 73 6.39 4.15 6.88
C LEU A 73 5.71 2.81 6.57
N ILE A 74 5.13 2.67 5.37
CA ILE A 74 4.49 1.43 4.92
C ILE A 74 5.50 0.27 4.94
N ALA A 75 6.70 0.47 4.40
CA ALA A 75 7.75 -0.55 4.36
C ALA A 75 8.17 -1.00 5.76
N LYS A 76 8.25 -0.09 6.74
CA LYS A 76 8.55 -0.42 8.14
C LYS A 76 7.49 -1.35 8.73
N HIS A 77 6.22 -1.07 8.51
CA HIS A 77 5.13 -1.93 9.00
C HIS A 77 5.10 -3.29 8.31
N LEU A 78 5.31 -3.32 6.99
CA LEU A 78 5.44 -4.57 6.24
C LEU A 78 6.63 -5.41 6.75
N GLN A 79 7.76 -4.78 7.05
CA GLN A 79 8.92 -5.47 7.59
C GLN A 79 8.63 -6.09 8.95
N THR A 80 7.99 -5.36 9.87
CA THR A 80 7.57 -5.93 11.16
C THR A 80 6.66 -7.15 10.97
N ALA A 81 5.71 -7.07 10.04
CA ALA A 81 4.78 -8.17 9.77
C ALA A 81 5.45 -9.39 9.10
N VAL A 82 6.55 -9.17 8.37
CA VAL A 82 7.38 -10.27 7.84
C VAL A 82 8.23 -10.88 8.96
N ASP A 83 8.84 -10.04 9.79
CA ASP A 83 9.74 -10.47 10.88
C ASP A 83 9.01 -11.29 11.96
N ASP A 84 7.75 -10.94 12.25
CA ASP A 84 6.90 -11.67 13.21
C ASP A 84 6.15 -12.87 12.59
N GLY A 85 6.30 -13.09 11.29
CA GLY A 85 5.69 -14.20 10.55
C GLY A 85 4.21 -14.01 10.19
N SER A 86 3.61 -12.85 10.45
CA SER A 86 2.22 -12.55 10.08
C SER A 86 2.01 -12.45 8.56
N VAL A 87 3.06 -12.13 7.81
CA VAL A 87 3.06 -12.01 6.35
C VAL A 87 4.22 -12.81 5.78
N ALA A 88 4.00 -13.50 4.66
CA ALA A 88 5.06 -14.23 3.97
C ALA A 88 6.19 -13.29 3.50
N PRO A 89 7.45 -13.76 3.39
CA PRO A 89 8.55 -12.92 2.94
C PRO A 89 8.27 -12.24 1.60
N LEU A 90 8.47 -10.92 1.55
CA LEU A 90 8.28 -10.10 0.35
C LEU A 90 9.30 -8.96 0.28
N ASN A 91 9.45 -8.34 -0.89
CA ASN A 91 10.22 -7.11 -1.00
C ASN A 91 9.41 -5.92 -0.48
N VAL A 92 9.55 -5.62 0.82
CA VAL A 92 8.75 -4.60 1.53
C VAL A 92 8.85 -3.21 0.91
N GLN A 93 10.01 -2.85 0.38
CA GLN A 93 10.24 -1.53 -0.22
C GLN A 93 9.53 -1.41 -1.57
N MET A 94 9.65 -2.43 -2.42
CA MET A 94 8.95 -2.48 -3.71
C MET A 94 7.43 -2.45 -3.49
N THR A 95 6.93 -3.24 -2.56
CA THR A 95 5.49 -3.30 -2.23
C THR A 95 4.99 -1.96 -1.70
N ALA A 96 5.75 -1.29 -0.82
CA ALA A 96 5.37 0.03 -0.32
C ALA A 96 5.25 1.07 -1.44
N TYR A 97 6.18 1.08 -2.41
CA TYR A 97 6.08 1.98 -3.57
C TYR A 97 4.93 1.61 -4.51
N ALA A 98 4.66 0.32 -4.71
CA ALA A 98 3.54 -0.14 -5.52
C ALA A 98 2.19 0.30 -4.91
N TRP A 99 2.03 0.11 -3.59
CA TRP A 99 0.86 0.59 -2.86
C TRP A 99 0.70 2.10 -2.94
N LEU A 100 1.80 2.85 -2.75
CA LEU A 100 1.77 4.31 -2.87
C LEU A 100 1.34 4.75 -4.28
N GLY A 101 1.82 4.08 -5.33
CA GLY A 101 1.42 4.33 -6.71
C GLY A 101 -0.07 4.07 -6.95
N ALA A 102 -0.59 2.94 -6.47
CA ALA A 102 -2.00 2.60 -6.57
C ALA A 102 -2.90 3.61 -5.82
N ILE A 103 -2.51 3.99 -4.60
CA ILE A 103 -3.21 5.02 -3.82
C ILE A 103 -3.20 6.34 -4.57
N HIS A 104 -2.04 6.77 -5.07
CA HIS A 104 -1.91 8.03 -5.81
C HIS A 104 -2.82 8.08 -7.03
N GLU A 105 -2.88 7.01 -7.82
CA GLU A 105 -3.71 6.96 -9.02
C GLU A 105 -5.21 6.99 -8.69
N VAL A 106 -5.66 6.22 -7.69
CA VAL A 106 -7.06 6.22 -7.25
C VAL A 106 -7.46 7.59 -6.70
N LEU A 107 -6.59 8.21 -5.89
CA LEU A 107 -6.77 9.58 -5.42
C LEU A 107 -6.94 10.55 -6.59
N MET A 108 -6.01 10.51 -7.55
CA MET A 108 -6.05 11.38 -8.73
C MET A 108 -7.34 11.23 -9.52
N MET A 109 -7.73 10.00 -9.87
CA MET A 109 -8.93 9.73 -10.65
C MET A 109 -10.20 10.20 -9.92
N SER A 110 -10.30 9.94 -8.61
CA SER A 110 -11.45 10.39 -7.80
C SER A 110 -11.57 11.92 -7.72
N LEU A 111 -10.46 12.65 -7.85
CA LEU A 111 -10.42 14.12 -7.77
C LEU A 111 -10.63 14.81 -9.13
N ILE A 112 -10.42 14.09 -10.23
CA ILE A 112 -10.58 14.59 -11.60
C ILE A 112 -11.99 14.30 -12.13
N GLU A 113 -12.59 13.18 -11.72
CA GLU A 113 -13.92 12.75 -12.15
C GLU A 113 -14.96 12.94 -11.02
N PRO A 114 -15.51 14.15 -10.83
CA PRO A 114 -16.41 14.45 -9.71
C PRO A 114 -17.76 13.69 -9.76
N ASP A 115 -18.14 13.14 -10.91
CA ASP A 115 -19.33 12.29 -11.07
C ASP A 115 -19.06 10.80 -10.80
N GLY A 116 -17.79 10.44 -10.50
CA GLY A 116 -17.36 9.10 -10.13
C GLY A 116 -17.53 8.80 -8.64
N GLN A 117 -17.01 7.65 -8.19
CA GLN A 117 -17.01 7.30 -6.78
C GLN A 117 -16.13 8.27 -5.98
N SER A 118 -16.67 8.80 -4.89
CA SER A 118 -15.91 9.70 -4.03
C SER A 118 -14.77 8.94 -3.34
N LEU A 119 -13.68 9.64 -3.00
CA LEU A 119 -12.60 9.02 -2.25
C LEU A 119 -13.07 8.42 -0.93
N GLU A 120 -14.10 9.00 -0.30
CA GLU A 120 -14.69 8.48 0.94
C GLU A 120 -15.27 7.07 0.74
N GLU A 121 -15.95 6.83 -0.38
CA GLU A 121 -16.51 5.52 -0.74
C GLU A 121 -15.43 4.49 -1.08
N LEU A 122 -14.26 4.96 -1.51
CA LEU A 122 -13.13 4.12 -1.93
C LEU A 122 -12.17 3.77 -0.78
N VAL A 123 -12.28 4.40 0.40
CA VAL A 123 -11.36 4.19 1.53
C VAL A 123 -11.25 2.71 1.91
N ASP A 124 -12.38 2.08 2.23
CA ASP A 124 -12.37 0.70 2.73
C ASP A 124 -12.07 -0.32 1.61
N PRO A 125 -12.68 -0.22 0.40
CA PRO A 125 -12.34 -1.11 -0.72
C PRO A 125 -10.86 -1.06 -1.11
N LEU A 126 -10.26 0.14 -1.13
CA LEU A 126 -8.85 0.30 -1.49
C LEU A 126 -7.93 -0.28 -0.42
N ALA A 127 -8.16 0.01 0.87
CA ALA A 127 -7.36 -0.54 1.96
C ALA A 127 -7.40 -2.07 1.95
N HIS A 128 -8.60 -2.64 1.81
CA HIS A 128 -8.79 -4.08 1.74
C HIS A 128 -8.09 -4.71 0.51
N LEU A 129 -8.18 -4.07 -0.66
CA LEU A 129 -7.50 -4.54 -1.88
C LEU A 129 -5.98 -4.61 -1.69
N LEU A 130 -5.38 -3.56 -1.14
CA LEU A 130 -3.94 -3.49 -0.91
C LEU A 130 -3.50 -4.60 0.04
N VAL A 131 -4.21 -4.79 1.15
CA VAL A 131 -3.91 -5.85 2.12
C VAL A 131 -4.09 -7.25 1.52
N SER A 132 -5.15 -7.46 0.74
CA SER A 132 -5.40 -8.73 0.05
C SER A 132 -4.26 -9.13 -0.90
N SER A 133 -3.53 -8.14 -1.46
CA SER A 133 -2.36 -8.40 -2.31
C SER A 133 -1.22 -9.13 -1.59
N LEU A 134 -1.13 -9.03 -0.25
CA LEU A 134 -0.15 -9.75 0.55
C LEU A 134 -0.45 -11.26 0.65
N GLN A 135 -1.75 -11.61 0.64
CA GLN A 135 -2.22 -12.99 0.79
C GLN A 135 -2.11 -13.77 -0.53
N ALA A 136 -2.20 -13.11 -1.67
CA ALA A 136 -2.05 -13.73 -2.99
C ALA A 136 -0.64 -14.30 -3.23
N ASN A 137 0.39 -13.69 -2.64
CA ASN A 137 1.79 -14.15 -2.74
C ASN A 137 2.08 -15.44 -1.94
N VAL A 138 1.12 -15.95 -1.15
CA VAL A 138 1.26 -17.21 -0.39
C VAL A 138 1.04 -18.44 -1.27
N ARG A 139 0.40 -18.32 -2.43
CA ARG A 139 -0.07 -19.48 -3.22
C ARG A 139 0.96 -20.14 -4.17
N THR A 140 2.23 -19.74 -4.19
CA THR A 140 3.14 -20.15 -5.29
C THR A 140 4.26 -21.14 -4.94
N VAL A 141 4.31 -21.77 -3.75
CA VAL A 141 5.47 -22.62 -3.37
C VAL A 141 5.14 -24.12 -3.14
N THR A 142 3.90 -24.60 -3.27
CA THR A 142 3.58 -26.00 -2.92
C THR A 142 2.84 -26.82 -3.98
N ASP A 143 3.13 -26.65 -5.27
CA ASP A 143 2.68 -27.64 -6.26
C ASP A 143 3.67 -27.83 -7.41
N GLU A 144 4.82 -28.44 -7.12
CA GLU A 144 5.62 -29.14 -8.14
C GLU A 144 6.50 -30.21 -7.47
N THR A 145 5.87 -31.23 -6.87
CA THR A 145 6.55 -32.51 -6.64
C THR A 145 6.66 -33.24 -7.97
N VAL A 146 7.84 -33.11 -8.59
CA VAL A 146 8.29 -33.89 -9.75
C VAL A 146 8.24 -35.39 -9.42
N PRO A 147 7.49 -36.24 -10.16
CA PRO A 147 7.72 -37.67 -10.11
C PRO A 147 8.97 -37.97 -10.95
N THR A 148 10.04 -38.37 -10.26
CA THR A 148 11.25 -38.93 -10.83
C THR A 148 10.92 -40.11 -11.75
N LYS A 149 11.38 -39.99 -13.00
CA LYS A 149 11.48 -41.03 -14.02
C LYS A 149 12.12 -42.31 -13.43
N SER A 150 11.42 -43.44 -13.53
CA SER A 150 12.01 -44.78 -13.43
C SER A 150 11.87 -45.47 -14.77
N SER A 151 12.98 -45.64 -15.46
CA SER A 151 13.14 -46.44 -16.67
C SER A 151 13.19 -47.94 -16.33
N ASP A 152 12.21 -48.71 -16.86
CA ASP A 152 12.28 -50.00 -17.59
C ASP A 152 13.34 -51.07 -17.21
N PRO A 153 13.00 -52.39 -17.26
CA PRO A 153 12.98 -53.06 -18.57
C PRO A 153 11.96 -54.21 -18.79
N CYS A 154 11.61 -54.37 -20.07
CA CYS A 154 11.22 -55.59 -20.79
C CYS A 154 10.77 -56.81 -19.97
N GLN A 155 9.52 -57.23 -20.17
CA GLN A 155 9.16 -58.66 -20.21
C GLN A 155 8.18 -58.93 -21.35
N ASP A 156 8.72 -59.36 -22.49
CA ASP A 156 8.04 -60.23 -23.46
C ASP A 156 7.89 -61.62 -22.83
N SER A 157 6.67 -62.16 -22.81
CA SER A 157 6.33 -63.59 -22.93
C SER A 157 4.82 -63.78 -23.05
#